data_AF-A0AAU6JLN6-F1
#
_entry.id   AF-A0AAU6JLN6-F1
#
_cell.length_a   1.000
_cell.length_b   1.000
_cell.length_c   1.000
_cell.angle_alpha   90.00
_cell.angle_beta   90.00
_cell.angle_gamma   90.00
#
_symmetry.space_group_name_H-M   'P 1'
#
loop_
_entity.id
_entity.type
_entity.pdbx_description
1 polymer ?
#
loop_
_entity_poly.entity_id
_entity_poly.type
_entity_poly.pdbx_seq_one_letter_code
_entity_poly.pdbx_strand_id
1 'polypeptide(L)'
;MTEFIVYVLMGALYICALIVFLAVAPTIAVLRALGLTGQLLWLHGQVLVGVTHRRTPEYQHPSLPPYRPQNEPEPAYRQYFHGPATRDLRTACLLTAGRFRRTVADSFSSTTVGYFGQPRSSRLASVPVGLTLYTGLALGAVLAAVLLALLCLLHVVLVYVAQGVVRITAGTLRAVDRAVLRAKNLHHGMVCPQCYELVEYPVYECPGDGCRRRHQDIRPGRYGVLKRRCACGHKLPTLILTGSHRLQGICPYCASAMSDSTGLVPETVLPMVGGTAAGKTQLMAAILMTLFDAAGRGGPPAGFADRDTAARYEVLREILRIRGNPLGTPRALPAAHSLLLGKGRSRRLVHIFDTAGERFVNLEDTDALRYARTARTFVFVLDPLSVAAFWQGLSPEQQAGVDRTLASPVDPEHIFNQSTQTMKRMNGDLAQSRLAVAVSKYDVLSRQRLLGEHRPDDSGSTRAWLVGELGLGNLARAMENEFREVRFFFTAAVIGGEEQVDDSIVPLVDWCLGSGRYDPSASAGRASGR
;
A
#
# COMPACT_ATOMS: atom_id res chain seq x y z
N MET A 1 -98.14 -17.94 -37.59
CA MET A 1 -97.13 -18.93 -38.05
C MET A 1 -95.87 -18.27 -38.60
N THR A 2 -95.98 -17.23 -39.43
CA THR A 2 -94.83 -16.57 -40.08
C THR A 2 -93.81 -16.00 -39.09
N GLU A 3 -94.26 -15.30 -38.04
CA GLU A 3 -93.35 -14.78 -37.00
C GLU A 3 -92.62 -15.88 -36.24
N PHE A 4 -93.31 -16.97 -35.89
CA PHE A 4 -92.71 -18.13 -35.23
C PHE A 4 -91.61 -18.77 -36.08
N ILE A 5 -91.85 -18.93 -37.38
CA ILE A 5 -90.86 -19.46 -38.33
C ILE A 5 -89.65 -18.53 -38.42
N VAL A 6 -89.85 -17.21 -38.45
CA VAL A 6 -88.76 -16.22 -38.46
C VAL A 6 -87.91 -16.30 -37.18
N TYR A 7 -88.52 -16.42 -35.99
CA TYR A 7 -87.77 -16.57 -34.74
C TYR A 7 -86.95 -17.87 -34.68
N VAL A 8 -87.52 -18.99 -35.14
CA VAL A 8 -86.81 -20.28 -35.21
C VAL A 8 -85.65 -20.21 -36.20
N LEU A 9 -85.87 -19.61 -37.37
CA LEU A 9 -84.82 -19.44 -38.40
C LEU A 9 -83.69 -18.53 -37.91
N MET A 10 -84.02 -17.41 -37.25
CA MET A 10 -83.03 -16.49 -36.67
C MET A 10 -82.23 -17.15 -35.54
N GLY A 11 -82.88 -17.97 -34.71
CA GLY A 11 -82.22 -18.78 -33.68
C GLY A 11 -81.26 -19.81 -34.29
N ALA A 12 -81.69 -20.53 -35.33
CA ALA A 12 -80.85 -21.49 -36.04
C ALA A 12 -79.64 -20.81 -36.73
N LEU A 13 -79.85 -19.67 -37.39
CA LEU A 13 -78.79 -18.87 -38.00
C LEU A 13 -77.77 -18.38 -36.97
N TYR A 14 -78.25 -17.90 -35.81
CA TYR A 14 -77.37 -17.49 -34.71
C TYR A 14 -76.55 -18.67 -34.16
N ILE A 15 -77.15 -19.85 -34.00
CA ILE A 15 -76.44 -21.06 -33.55
C ILE A 15 -75.38 -21.46 -34.58
N CYS A 16 -75.71 -21.47 -35.88
CA CYS A 16 -74.73 -21.73 -36.94
C CYS A 16 -73.57 -20.72 -36.92
N ALA A 17 -73.88 -19.42 -36.78
CA ALA A 17 -72.87 -18.37 -36.68
C ALA A 17 -71.99 -18.55 -35.41
N LEU A 18 -72.57 -18.95 -34.29
CA LEU A 18 -71.86 -19.24 -33.06
C LEU A 18 -70.93 -20.46 -33.21
N ILE A 19 -71.37 -21.53 -33.87
CA ILE A 19 -70.53 -22.71 -34.16
C ILE A 19 -69.34 -22.33 -35.03
N VAL A 20 -69.56 -21.56 -36.10
CA VAL A 20 -68.47 -21.05 -36.96
C VAL A 20 -67.53 -20.16 -36.15
N PHE A 21 -68.06 -19.29 -35.29
CA PHE A 21 -67.25 -18.46 -34.40
C PHE A 21 -66.41 -19.30 -33.44
N LEU A 22 -66.99 -20.32 -32.80
CA LEU A 22 -66.29 -21.21 -31.89
C LEU A 22 -65.12 -21.95 -32.55
N ALA A 23 -65.19 -22.22 -33.86
CA ALA A 23 -64.07 -22.79 -34.61
C ALA A 23 -62.89 -21.80 -34.77
N VAL A 24 -63.16 -20.50 -34.86
CA VAL A 24 -62.14 -19.44 -35.05
C VAL A 24 -61.71 -18.80 -33.71
N ALA A 25 -62.53 -18.92 -32.67
CA ALA A 25 -62.30 -18.33 -31.35
C ALA A 25 -60.94 -18.70 -30.73
N PRO A 26 -60.46 -19.97 -30.76
CA PRO A 26 -59.13 -20.32 -30.25
C PRO A 26 -58.01 -19.53 -30.95
N THR A 27 -58.09 -19.35 -32.26
CA THR A 27 -57.11 -18.57 -33.04
C THR A 27 -57.12 -17.11 -32.62
N ILE A 28 -58.31 -16.51 -32.43
CA ILE A 28 -58.44 -15.12 -31.94
C ILE A 28 -57.85 -14.99 -30.54
N ALA A 29 -58.14 -15.93 -29.64
CA ALA A 29 -57.60 -15.93 -28.29
C ALA A 29 -56.06 -16.04 -28.29
N VAL A 30 -55.48 -16.92 -29.11
CA VAL A 30 -54.02 -17.07 -29.26
C VAL A 30 -53.39 -15.80 -29.83
N LEU A 31 -53.94 -15.23 -30.90
CA LEU A 31 -53.44 -13.98 -31.47
C LEU A 31 -53.47 -12.84 -30.46
N ARG A 32 -54.55 -12.75 -29.65
CA ARG A 32 -54.64 -11.75 -28.59
C ARG A 32 -53.61 -12.00 -27.48
N ALA A 33 -53.41 -13.26 -27.10
CA ALA A 33 -52.40 -13.65 -26.13
C ALA A 33 -51.00 -13.23 -26.60
N LEU A 34 -50.62 -13.61 -27.82
CA LEU A 34 -49.33 -13.25 -28.43
C LEU A 34 -49.16 -11.73 -28.56
N GLY A 35 -50.22 -11.00 -28.94
CA GLY A 35 -50.19 -9.54 -29.03
C GLY A 35 -49.90 -8.87 -27.68
N LEU A 36 -50.58 -9.30 -26.60
CA LEU A 36 -50.32 -8.78 -25.26
C LEU A 36 -48.91 -9.15 -24.77
N THR A 37 -48.49 -10.41 -24.99
CA THR A 37 -47.15 -10.86 -24.62
C THR A 37 -46.07 -10.06 -25.35
N GLY A 38 -46.21 -9.87 -26.67
CA GLY A 38 -45.29 -9.06 -27.47
C GLY A 38 -45.21 -7.60 -27.00
N GLN A 39 -46.34 -6.98 -26.68
CA GLN A 39 -46.40 -5.62 -26.12
C GLN A 39 -45.64 -5.53 -24.79
N LEU A 40 -45.84 -6.49 -23.88
CA LEU A 40 -45.18 -6.51 -22.57
C LEU A 40 -43.67 -6.76 -22.68
N LEU A 41 -43.24 -7.65 -23.57
CA LEU A 41 -41.82 -7.88 -23.86
C LEU A 41 -41.15 -6.64 -24.46
N TRP A 42 -41.82 -5.96 -25.39
CA TRP A 42 -41.37 -4.70 -25.96
C TRP A 42 -41.19 -3.61 -24.89
N LEU A 43 -42.18 -3.45 -24.00
CA LEU A 43 -42.11 -2.51 -22.88
C LEU A 43 -40.96 -2.84 -21.93
N HIS A 44 -40.68 -4.11 -21.67
CA HIS A 44 -39.53 -4.53 -20.87
C HIS A 44 -38.20 -4.16 -21.55
N GLY A 45 -38.08 -4.37 -22.87
CA GLY A 45 -36.92 -3.92 -23.65
C GLY A 45 -36.69 -2.41 -23.55
N GLN A 46 -37.77 -1.62 -23.62
CA GLN A 46 -37.69 -0.16 -23.41
C GLN A 46 -37.26 0.21 -21.99
N VAL A 47 -37.74 -0.51 -20.96
CA VAL A 47 -37.30 -0.29 -19.57
C VAL A 47 -35.81 -0.61 -19.42
N LEU A 48 -35.33 -1.72 -19.98
CA LEU A 48 -33.91 -2.09 -19.92
C LEU A 48 -33.04 -1.02 -20.58
N VAL A 49 -33.33 -0.64 -21.83
CA VAL A 49 -32.59 0.42 -22.55
C VAL A 49 -32.72 1.77 -21.84
N GLY A 50 -33.89 2.05 -21.28
CA GLY A 50 -34.17 3.26 -20.52
C GLY A 50 -33.30 3.40 -19.28
N VAL A 51 -33.21 2.33 -18.48
CA VAL A 51 -32.43 2.29 -17.24
C VAL A 51 -30.92 2.27 -17.52
N THR A 52 -30.45 1.49 -18.50
CA THR A 52 -29.01 1.32 -18.74
C THR A 52 -28.40 2.47 -19.54
N HIS A 53 -29.06 2.91 -20.61
CA HIS A 53 -28.54 3.89 -21.57
C HIS A 53 -29.16 5.28 -21.47
N ARG A 54 -30.50 5.41 -21.55
CA ARG A 54 -31.15 6.73 -21.67
C ARG A 54 -31.11 7.55 -20.38
N ARG A 55 -31.32 6.90 -19.24
CA ARG A 55 -31.24 7.46 -17.87
C ARG A 55 -32.10 8.72 -17.64
N THR A 56 -33.18 8.89 -18.41
CA THR A 56 -34.14 9.99 -18.23
C THR A 56 -34.92 9.85 -16.91
N PRO A 57 -35.53 10.93 -16.39
CA PRO A 57 -36.28 10.88 -15.12
C PRO A 57 -37.38 9.81 -15.08
N GLU A 58 -37.98 9.45 -16.23
CA GLU A 58 -38.98 8.37 -16.34
C GLU A 58 -38.43 6.99 -15.92
N TYR A 59 -37.13 6.76 -16.12
CA TYR A 59 -36.46 5.49 -15.80
C TYR A 59 -35.73 5.55 -14.46
N GLN A 60 -36.00 6.58 -13.65
CA GLN A 60 -35.50 6.70 -12.29
C GLN A 60 -36.64 6.40 -11.32
N HIS A 61 -36.46 5.39 -10.46
CA HIS A 61 -37.45 5.10 -9.43
C HIS A 61 -37.26 6.08 -8.24
N PRO A 62 -38.30 6.82 -7.81
CA PRO A 62 -38.16 7.86 -6.76
C PRO A 62 -37.57 7.35 -5.44
N SER A 63 -37.86 6.11 -5.06
CA SER A 63 -37.33 5.49 -3.83
C SER A 63 -35.86 5.05 -3.91
N LEU A 64 -35.23 5.15 -5.08
CA LEU A 64 -33.83 4.78 -5.30
C LEU A 64 -33.10 6.02 -5.86
N PRO A 65 -32.50 6.91 -5.06
CA PRO A 65 -31.81 8.12 -5.53
C PRO A 65 -30.37 7.83 -5.97
N PRO A 66 -29.84 8.45 -7.05
CA PRO A 66 -28.57 8.07 -7.69
C PRO A 66 -27.37 8.09 -6.74
N TYR A 67 -26.40 7.20 -6.98
CA TYR A 67 -25.13 7.23 -6.25
C TYR A 67 -24.42 8.55 -6.53
N ARG A 68 -24.23 9.35 -5.48
CA ARG A 68 -23.43 10.57 -5.51
C ARG A 68 -22.15 10.36 -4.71
N PRO A 69 -20.99 10.83 -5.20
CA PRO A 69 -19.74 10.74 -4.45
C PRO A 69 -19.81 11.37 -3.05
N GLN A 70 -20.69 12.36 -2.85
CA GLN A 70 -20.91 13.02 -1.55
C GLN A 70 -21.48 12.08 -0.47
N ASN A 71 -22.14 10.99 -0.88
CA ASN A 71 -22.77 10.04 0.02
C ASN A 71 -21.85 8.85 0.34
N GLU A 72 -20.61 8.85 -0.16
CA GLU A 72 -19.65 7.77 0.03
C GLU A 72 -18.52 8.24 0.98
N PRO A 73 -17.90 7.33 1.75
CA PRO A 73 -16.75 7.66 2.60
C PRO A 73 -15.54 8.18 1.83
N GLU A 74 -15.41 7.79 0.56
CA GLU A 74 -14.36 8.23 -0.34
C GLU A 74 -14.93 9.23 -1.35
N PRO A 75 -14.22 10.31 -1.70
CA PRO A 75 -14.67 11.28 -2.69
C PRO A 75 -14.55 10.76 -4.14
N ALA A 76 -15.08 9.56 -4.40
CA ALA A 76 -15.00 8.82 -5.65
C ALA A 76 -16.35 8.25 -6.06
N TYR A 77 -16.54 8.07 -7.36
CA TYR A 77 -17.68 7.31 -7.87
C TYR A 77 -17.49 5.83 -7.59
N ARG A 78 -18.57 5.18 -7.14
CA ARG A 78 -18.59 3.73 -7.00
C ARG A 78 -18.50 3.06 -8.38
N GLN A 79 -17.70 2.01 -8.48
CA GLN A 79 -17.64 1.18 -9.67
C GLN A 79 -19.02 0.54 -9.94
N TYR A 80 -19.41 0.45 -11.21
CA TYR A 80 -20.77 0.08 -11.63
C TYR A 80 -21.29 -1.23 -10.99
N PHE A 81 -20.50 -2.31 -11.05
CA PHE A 81 -20.87 -3.61 -10.52
C PHE A 81 -20.83 -3.66 -8.98
N HIS A 82 -20.11 -2.76 -8.29
CA HIS A 82 -20.10 -2.69 -6.83
C HIS A 82 -21.31 -1.98 -6.19
N GLY A 83 -22.26 -1.45 -6.98
CA GLY A 83 -23.49 -0.85 -6.45
C GLY A 83 -24.49 -0.42 -7.50
N PRO A 84 -24.15 0.48 -8.44
CA PRO A 84 -25.08 0.94 -9.48
C PRO A 84 -25.83 -0.20 -10.21
N ALA A 85 -25.17 -1.31 -10.54
CA ALA A 85 -25.78 -2.45 -11.23
C ALA A 85 -26.92 -3.11 -10.43
N THR A 86 -26.79 -3.29 -9.11
CA THR A 86 -27.87 -3.89 -8.30
C THR A 86 -29.07 -2.95 -8.18
N ARG A 87 -28.79 -1.64 -8.18
CA ARG A 87 -29.81 -0.61 -8.12
C ARG A 87 -30.54 -0.44 -9.46
N ASP A 88 -29.83 -0.52 -10.57
CA ASP A 88 -30.41 -0.53 -11.92
C ASP A 88 -31.28 -1.79 -12.11
N LEU A 89 -30.81 -2.94 -11.65
CA LEU A 89 -31.57 -4.19 -11.62
C LEU A 89 -32.90 -4.05 -10.85
N ARG A 90 -32.85 -3.51 -9.62
CA ARG A 90 -34.06 -3.25 -8.82
C ARG A 90 -35.00 -2.28 -9.50
N THR A 91 -34.47 -1.19 -10.08
CA THR A 91 -35.25 -0.20 -10.83
C THR A 91 -35.95 -0.85 -12.02
N ALA A 92 -35.24 -1.67 -12.81
CA ALA A 92 -35.80 -2.36 -13.96
C ALA A 92 -36.92 -3.33 -13.55
N CYS A 93 -36.74 -4.10 -12.47
CA CYS A 93 -37.78 -5.02 -11.96
C CYS A 93 -39.03 -4.26 -11.49
N LEU A 94 -38.87 -3.18 -10.72
CA LEU A 94 -39.99 -2.38 -10.21
C LEU A 94 -40.77 -1.70 -11.33
N LEU A 95 -40.07 -1.11 -12.31
CA LEU A 95 -40.70 -0.48 -13.47
C LEU A 95 -41.41 -1.51 -14.36
N THR A 96 -40.79 -2.68 -14.58
CA THR A 96 -41.41 -3.77 -15.35
C THR A 96 -42.67 -4.27 -14.66
N ALA A 97 -42.64 -4.53 -13.35
CA ALA A 97 -43.81 -4.96 -12.59
C ALA A 97 -44.92 -3.90 -12.56
N GLY A 98 -44.55 -2.62 -12.45
CA GLY A 98 -45.47 -1.49 -12.54
C GLY A 98 -46.16 -1.40 -13.90
N ARG A 99 -45.40 -1.46 -14.99
CA ARG A 99 -45.93 -1.42 -16.37
C ARG A 99 -46.76 -2.66 -16.69
N PHE A 100 -46.32 -3.84 -16.27
CA PHE A 100 -47.09 -5.09 -16.41
C PHE A 100 -48.48 -4.97 -15.80
N ARG A 101 -48.59 -4.58 -14.53
CA ARG A 101 -49.88 -4.46 -13.84
C ARG A 101 -50.82 -3.46 -14.52
N ARG A 102 -50.30 -2.29 -14.93
CA ARG A 102 -51.11 -1.27 -15.62
C ARG A 102 -51.57 -1.76 -16.98
N THR A 103 -50.67 -2.23 -17.84
CA THR A 103 -51.02 -2.68 -19.19
C THR A 103 -51.99 -3.85 -19.19
N VAL A 104 -51.84 -4.80 -18.25
CA VAL A 104 -52.80 -5.89 -18.06
C VAL A 104 -54.14 -5.33 -17.60
N ALA A 105 -54.19 -4.53 -16.53
CA ALA A 105 -55.44 -3.94 -16.01
C ALA A 105 -56.18 -3.11 -17.07
N ASP A 106 -55.46 -2.26 -17.81
CA ASP A 106 -56.01 -1.43 -18.89
C ASP A 106 -56.56 -2.28 -20.04
N SER A 107 -55.84 -3.36 -20.41
CA SER A 107 -56.28 -4.28 -21.47
C SER A 107 -57.54 -5.05 -21.09
N PHE A 108 -57.63 -5.49 -19.83
CA PHE A 108 -58.83 -6.13 -19.29
C PHE A 108 -59.99 -5.13 -19.22
N SER A 109 -59.78 -3.95 -18.62
CA SER A 109 -60.78 -2.88 -18.48
C SER A 109 -61.34 -2.42 -19.84
N SER A 110 -60.46 -2.18 -20.83
CA SER A 110 -60.87 -1.81 -22.19
C SER A 110 -61.76 -2.87 -22.84
N THR A 111 -61.45 -4.16 -22.62
CA THR A 111 -62.26 -5.27 -23.12
C THR A 111 -63.59 -5.38 -22.36
N THR A 112 -63.59 -5.16 -21.05
CA THR A 112 -64.83 -5.13 -20.23
C THR A 112 -65.79 -4.05 -20.73
N VAL A 113 -65.30 -2.82 -20.86
CA VAL A 113 -66.12 -1.68 -21.28
C VAL A 113 -66.64 -1.88 -22.71
N GLY A 114 -65.79 -2.31 -23.63
CA GLY A 114 -66.13 -2.42 -25.05
C GLY A 114 -67.09 -3.56 -25.42
N TYR A 115 -67.10 -4.68 -24.67
CA TYR A 115 -67.86 -5.88 -25.04
C TYR A 115 -68.96 -6.26 -24.04
N PHE A 116 -68.82 -5.90 -22.76
CA PHE A 116 -69.77 -6.24 -21.69
C PHE A 116 -70.53 -5.02 -21.15
N GLY A 117 -69.90 -3.84 -21.09
CA GLY A 117 -70.52 -2.61 -20.57
C GLY A 117 -71.39 -1.89 -21.61
N GLN A 118 -70.77 -1.41 -22.69
CA GLN A 118 -71.42 -0.66 -23.78
C GLN A 118 -71.09 -1.28 -25.14
N PRO A 119 -71.66 -2.45 -25.47
CA PRO A 119 -71.35 -3.12 -26.72
C PRO A 119 -71.87 -2.31 -27.92
N ARG A 120 -71.02 -2.16 -28.95
CA ARG A 120 -71.38 -1.50 -30.23
C ARG A 120 -72.43 -2.26 -31.05
N SER A 121 -72.69 -3.52 -30.71
CA SER A 121 -73.64 -4.42 -31.35
C SER A 121 -74.54 -5.06 -30.29
N SER A 122 -75.43 -5.98 -30.69
CA SER A 122 -76.27 -6.74 -29.75
C SER A 122 -75.42 -7.54 -28.75
N ARG A 123 -75.88 -7.60 -27.50
CA ARG A 123 -75.19 -8.32 -26.41
C ARG A 123 -74.94 -9.80 -26.74
N LEU A 124 -75.82 -10.42 -27.52
CA LEU A 124 -75.70 -11.81 -27.95
C LEU A 124 -74.47 -12.05 -28.82
N ALA A 125 -74.10 -11.10 -29.67
CA ALA A 125 -72.90 -11.21 -30.52
C ALA A 125 -71.61 -10.74 -29.80
N SER A 126 -71.71 -9.76 -28.89
CA SER A 126 -70.52 -9.17 -28.24
C SER A 126 -69.94 -10.05 -27.11
N VAL A 127 -70.78 -10.79 -26.39
CA VAL A 127 -70.35 -11.60 -25.23
C VAL A 127 -69.41 -12.75 -25.62
N PRO A 128 -69.69 -13.59 -26.64
CA PRO A 128 -68.76 -14.66 -27.05
C PRO A 128 -67.39 -14.12 -27.50
N VAL A 129 -67.38 -12.99 -28.21
CA VAL A 129 -66.14 -12.29 -28.60
C VAL A 129 -65.41 -11.75 -27.39
N GLY A 130 -66.11 -11.10 -26.45
CA GLY A 130 -65.54 -10.61 -25.21
C GLY A 130 -64.89 -11.70 -24.36
N LEU A 131 -65.55 -12.86 -24.22
CA LEU A 131 -65.02 -14.03 -23.49
C LEU A 131 -63.77 -14.60 -24.17
N THR A 132 -63.76 -14.65 -25.51
CA THR A 132 -62.60 -15.10 -26.30
C THR A 132 -61.41 -14.16 -26.13
N LEU A 133 -61.65 -12.84 -26.10
CA LEU A 133 -60.60 -11.86 -25.82
C LEU A 133 -60.12 -11.91 -24.38
N TYR A 134 -61.00 -12.14 -23.40
CA TYR A 134 -60.66 -12.32 -21.98
C TYR A 134 -59.75 -13.53 -21.76
N THR A 135 -60.09 -14.67 -22.37
CA THR A 135 -59.28 -15.89 -22.29
C THR A 135 -57.91 -15.68 -22.95
N GLY A 136 -57.88 -15.04 -24.13
CA GLY A 136 -56.63 -14.64 -24.78
C GLY A 136 -55.77 -13.70 -23.91
N LEU A 137 -56.37 -12.70 -23.27
CA LEU A 137 -55.67 -11.79 -22.35
C LEU A 137 -55.12 -12.51 -21.11
N ALA A 138 -55.89 -13.43 -20.52
CA ALA A 138 -55.45 -14.22 -19.38
C ALA A 138 -54.27 -15.12 -19.74
N LEU A 139 -54.36 -15.85 -20.86
CA LEU A 139 -53.27 -16.68 -21.38
C LEU A 139 -52.03 -15.84 -21.70
N GLY A 140 -52.22 -14.71 -22.38
CA GLY A 140 -51.13 -13.78 -22.71
C GLY A 140 -50.46 -13.18 -21.49
N ALA A 141 -51.22 -12.85 -20.45
CA ALA A 141 -50.70 -12.32 -19.19
C ALA A 141 -49.87 -13.37 -18.42
N VAL A 142 -50.35 -14.62 -18.35
CA VAL A 142 -49.60 -15.74 -17.73
C VAL A 142 -48.33 -16.02 -18.50
N LEU A 143 -48.41 -16.15 -19.83
CA LEU A 143 -47.24 -16.37 -20.69
C LEU A 143 -46.22 -15.24 -20.55
N ALA A 144 -46.68 -13.98 -20.60
CA ALA A 144 -45.82 -12.83 -20.41
C ALA A 144 -45.18 -12.78 -19.02
N ALA A 145 -45.92 -13.12 -17.96
CA ALA A 145 -45.39 -13.16 -16.60
C ALA A 145 -44.26 -14.19 -16.48
N VAL A 146 -44.43 -15.38 -17.04
CA VAL A 146 -43.40 -16.43 -17.06
C VAL A 146 -42.16 -15.95 -17.84
N LEU A 147 -42.34 -15.45 -19.06
CA LEU A 147 -41.22 -14.99 -19.89
C LEU A 147 -40.47 -13.81 -19.25
N LEU A 148 -41.19 -12.83 -18.71
CA LEU A 148 -40.58 -11.69 -18.01
C LEU A 148 -39.88 -12.11 -16.72
N ALA A 149 -40.43 -13.08 -15.97
CA ALA A 149 -39.75 -13.63 -14.79
C ALA A 149 -38.43 -14.31 -15.18
N LEU A 150 -38.42 -15.10 -16.26
CA LEU A 150 -37.20 -15.74 -16.79
C LEU A 150 -36.17 -14.69 -17.25
N LEU A 151 -36.59 -13.64 -17.96
CA LEU A 151 -35.71 -12.56 -18.38
C LEU A 151 -35.14 -11.77 -17.20
N CYS A 152 -35.97 -11.47 -16.20
CA CYS A 152 -35.52 -10.84 -14.96
C CYS A 152 -34.52 -11.74 -14.21
N LEU A 153 -34.78 -13.05 -14.13
CA LEU A 153 -33.87 -14.02 -13.52
C LEU A 153 -32.54 -14.08 -14.28
N LEU A 154 -32.57 -14.12 -15.61
CA LEU A 154 -31.37 -14.07 -16.45
C LEU A 154 -30.56 -12.81 -16.17
N HIS A 155 -31.21 -11.63 -16.10
CA HIS A 155 -30.55 -10.37 -15.80
C HIS A 155 -29.95 -10.36 -14.37
N VAL A 156 -30.66 -10.92 -13.39
CA VAL A 156 -30.15 -11.12 -12.03
C VAL A 156 -28.85 -11.94 -12.08
N VAL A 157 -28.88 -13.11 -12.71
CA VAL A 157 -27.72 -14.00 -12.84
C VAL A 157 -26.55 -13.29 -13.52
N LEU A 158 -26.77 -12.62 -14.65
CA LEU A 158 -25.72 -11.88 -15.37
C LEU A 158 -25.07 -10.79 -14.51
N VAL A 159 -25.86 -10.03 -13.75
CA VAL A 159 -25.33 -8.99 -12.86
C VAL A 159 -24.49 -9.61 -11.74
N TYR A 160 -24.95 -10.69 -11.11
CA TYR A 160 -24.20 -11.35 -10.03
C TYR A 160 -22.93 -12.05 -10.53
N VAL A 161 -22.96 -12.67 -11.71
CA VAL A 161 -21.77 -13.24 -12.35
C VAL A 161 -20.76 -12.13 -12.66
N ALA A 162 -21.18 -11.03 -13.29
CA ALA A 162 -20.30 -9.91 -13.58
C ALA A 162 -19.69 -9.30 -12.30
N GLN A 163 -20.47 -9.23 -11.21
CA GLN A 163 -19.95 -8.83 -9.91
C GLN A 163 -18.91 -9.80 -9.36
N GLY A 164 -19.14 -11.11 -9.47
CA GLY A 164 -18.19 -12.14 -9.07
C GLY A 164 -16.86 -11.95 -9.81
N VAL A 165 -16.91 -11.85 -11.14
CA VAL A 165 -15.73 -11.61 -12.00
C VAL A 165 -14.98 -10.35 -11.59
N VAL A 166 -15.69 -9.24 -11.37
CA VAL A 166 -15.08 -7.97 -10.94
C VAL A 166 -14.40 -8.09 -9.57
N ARG A 167 -15.02 -8.77 -8.60
CA ARG A 167 -14.44 -8.97 -7.26
C ARG A 167 -13.22 -9.89 -7.30
N ILE A 168 -13.28 -10.98 -8.07
CA ILE A 168 -12.14 -11.89 -8.28
C ILE A 168 -11.00 -11.14 -8.97
N THR A 169 -11.30 -10.34 -9.99
CA THR A 169 -10.29 -9.53 -10.69
C THR A 169 -9.66 -8.51 -9.73
N ALA A 170 -10.45 -7.81 -8.91
CA ALA A 170 -9.90 -6.88 -7.92
C ALA A 170 -9.05 -7.60 -6.85
N GLY A 171 -9.48 -8.79 -6.40
CA GLY A 171 -8.75 -9.61 -5.43
C GLY A 171 -7.42 -10.14 -5.97
N THR A 172 -7.41 -10.68 -7.18
CA THR A 172 -6.20 -11.16 -7.87
C THR A 172 -5.21 -10.02 -8.10
N LEU A 173 -5.70 -8.87 -8.57
CA LEU A 173 -4.88 -7.66 -8.73
C LEU A 173 -4.25 -7.17 -7.41
N ARG A 174 -5.01 -7.18 -6.30
CA ARG A 174 -4.46 -6.90 -4.97
C ARG A 174 -3.42 -7.92 -4.54
N ALA A 175 -3.61 -9.19 -4.85
CA ALA A 175 -2.66 -10.26 -4.53
C ALA A 175 -1.35 -10.07 -5.32
N VAL A 176 -1.43 -9.71 -6.60
CA VAL A 176 -0.27 -9.39 -7.44
C VAL A 176 0.49 -8.18 -6.89
N ASP A 177 -0.19 -7.08 -6.56
CA ASP A 177 0.46 -5.91 -5.96
C ASP A 177 1.16 -6.26 -4.64
N ARG A 178 0.52 -7.05 -3.77
CA ARG A 178 1.16 -7.54 -2.53
C ARG A 178 2.36 -8.45 -2.80
N ALA A 179 2.28 -9.32 -3.80
CA ALA A 179 3.39 -10.20 -4.19
C ALA A 179 4.58 -9.38 -4.71
N VAL A 180 4.33 -8.34 -5.51
CA VAL A 180 5.37 -7.41 -6.00
C VAL A 180 6.00 -6.63 -4.84
N LEU A 181 5.19 -6.12 -3.91
CA LEU A 181 5.70 -5.44 -2.72
C LEU A 181 6.56 -6.37 -1.85
N ARG A 182 6.14 -7.63 -1.67
CA ARG A 182 6.95 -8.65 -0.96
C ARG A 182 8.25 -8.95 -1.68
N ALA A 183 8.21 -9.18 -2.99
CA ALA A 183 9.40 -9.45 -3.80
C ALA A 183 10.42 -8.29 -3.77
N LYS A 184 9.95 -7.06 -3.56
CA LYS A 184 10.79 -5.86 -3.40
C LYS A 184 11.18 -5.56 -1.94
N ASN A 185 10.80 -6.39 -0.98
CA ASN A 185 10.98 -6.15 0.47
C ASN A 185 10.32 -4.86 0.98
N LEU A 186 9.27 -4.38 0.31
CA LEU A 186 8.51 -3.17 0.65
C LEU A 186 7.22 -3.47 1.44
N HIS A 187 7.06 -4.70 1.93
CA HIS A 187 5.83 -5.15 2.59
C HIS A 187 5.70 -4.68 4.04
N HIS A 188 6.75 -4.10 4.61
CA HIS A 188 6.76 -3.59 5.99
C HIS A 188 6.20 -2.17 6.12
N GLY A 189 5.75 -1.53 5.04
CA GLY A 189 5.32 -0.13 5.04
C GLY A 189 6.45 0.82 4.65
N MET A 190 6.14 2.11 4.60
CA MET A 190 7.07 3.19 4.22
C MET A 190 7.29 4.13 5.40
N VAL A 191 8.50 4.65 5.59
CA VAL A 191 8.75 5.62 6.66
C VAL A 191 8.45 7.02 6.14
N CYS A 192 7.66 7.79 6.89
CA CYS A 192 7.45 9.20 6.55
C CYS A 192 8.72 10.02 6.83
N PRO A 193 9.23 10.85 5.89
CA PRO A 193 10.44 11.65 6.11
C PRO A 193 10.26 12.81 7.11
N GLN A 194 9.02 13.13 7.52
CA GLN A 194 8.75 14.26 8.41
C GLN A 194 8.40 13.82 9.83
N CYS A 195 7.55 12.80 9.98
CA CYS A 195 7.10 12.31 11.28
C CYS A 195 7.61 10.90 11.63
N TYR A 196 8.31 10.23 10.71
CA TYR A 196 8.96 8.93 10.91
C TYR A 196 8.06 7.78 11.33
N GLU A 197 6.74 7.96 11.22
CA GLU A 197 5.77 6.90 11.45
C GLU A 197 5.77 5.93 10.26
N LEU A 198 5.55 4.66 10.56
CA LEU A 198 5.45 3.61 9.56
C LEU A 198 4.08 3.66 8.88
N VAL A 199 4.06 4.13 7.65
CA VAL A 199 2.85 4.25 6.83
C VAL A 199 2.67 2.98 6.01
N GLU A 200 1.66 2.17 6.37
CA GLU A 200 1.33 0.95 5.60
C GLU A 200 0.84 1.31 4.19
N TYR A 201 0.01 2.36 4.07
CA TYR A 201 -0.53 2.83 2.81
C TYR A 201 -0.75 4.35 2.85
N PRO A 202 -0.23 5.11 1.87
CA PRO A 202 -0.30 6.57 1.92
C PRO A 202 -1.66 7.05 1.40
N VAL A 203 -2.05 8.24 1.82
CA VAL A 203 -3.23 8.92 1.31
C VAL A 203 -2.84 9.63 0.01
N TYR A 204 -3.62 9.47 -1.04
CA TYR A 204 -3.30 10.07 -2.34
C TYR A 204 -4.16 11.29 -2.63
N GLU A 205 -3.53 12.35 -3.13
CA GLU A 205 -4.24 13.52 -3.64
C GLU A 205 -4.61 13.34 -5.13
N CYS A 206 -5.78 13.86 -5.52
CA CYS A 206 -6.20 13.83 -6.91
C CYS A 206 -5.35 14.78 -7.76
N PRO A 207 -4.76 14.33 -8.89
CA PRO A 207 -3.96 15.19 -9.77
C PRO A 207 -4.84 15.98 -10.76
N GLY A 208 -6.13 16.16 -10.46
CA GLY A 208 -7.04 16.84 -11.37
C GLY A 208 -6.93 18.35 -11.21
N ASP A 209 -7.06 19.10 -12.30
CA ASP A 209 -6.98 20.57 -12.27
C ASP A 209 -7.95 21.16 -11.23
N GLY A 210 -7.39 21.89 -10.25
CA GLY A 210 -8.16 22.49 -9.16
C GLY A 210 -8.76 21.50 -8.15
N CYS A 211 -8.43 20.21 -8.20
CA CYS A 211 -8.99 19.19 -7.32
C CYS A 211 -7.98 18.67 -6.29
N ARG A 212 -8.08 19.13 -5.03
CA ARG A 212 -7.22 18.66 -3.92
C ARG A 212 -7.87 17.60 -3.03
N ARG A 213 -8.76 16.77 -3.60
CA ARG A 213 -9.46 15.75 -2.82
C ARG A 213 -8.51 14.61 -2.47
N ARG A 214 -8.52 14.23 -1.20
CA ARG A 214 -7.68 13.17 -0.63
C ARG A 214 -8.41 11.84 -0.61
N HIS A 215 -7.65 10.77 -0.76
CA HIS A 215 -8.19 9.43 -0.89
C HIS A 215 -7.35 8.42 -0.13
N GLN A 216 -7.97 7.72 0.81
CA GLN A 216 -7.29 6.88 1.79
C GLN A 216 -6.91 5.52 1.22
N ASP A 217 -7.81 4.91 0.45
CA ASP A 217 -7.54 3.63 -0.22
C ASP A 217 -7.87 3.71 -1.71
N ILE A 218 -6.82 3.66 -2.53
CA ILE A 218 -6.94 3.70 -4.00
C ILE A 218 -6.80 2.31 -4.63
N ARG A 219 -6.59 1.26 -3.84
CA ARG A 219 -6.39 -0.11 -4.33
C ARG A 219 -7.62 -0.65 -5.07
N PRO A 220 -7.46 -1.63 -5.99
CA PRO A 220 -8.55 -2.22 -6.75
C PRO A 220 -9.73 -2.63 -5.86
N GLY A 221 -10.97 -2.27 -6.17
CA GLY A 221 -12.14 -2.63 -5.36
C GLY A 221 -13.37 -1.77 -5.64
N ARG A 222 -14.07 -1.38 -4.57
CA ARG A 222 -15.40 -0.74 -4.61
C ARG A 222 -15.47 0.50 -5.52
N TYR A 223 -14.43 1.30 -5.56
CA TYR A 223 -14.39 2.57 -6.30
C TYR A 223 -13.71 2.46 -7.68
N GLY A 224 -13.14 1.30 -8.02
CA GLY A 224 -12.52 1.04 -9.32
C GLY A 224 -11.60 -0.18 -9.30
N VAL A 225 -11.51 -0.90 -10.42
CA VAL A 225 -10.66 -2.11 -10.53
C VAL A 225 -9.25 -1.73 -10.99
N LEU A 226 -9.10 -1.24 -12.22
CA LEU A 226 -7.82 -0.77 -12.79
C LEU A 226 -7.61 0.74 -12.62
N LYS A 227 -8.71 1.48 -12.71
CA LYS A 227 -8.79 2.92 -12.52
C LYS A 227 -10.05 3.22 -11.73
N ARG A 228 -9.97 4.19 -10.85
CA ARG A 228 -11.12 4.74 -10.11
C ARG A 228 -11.37 6.19 -10.53
N ARG A 229 -12.60 6.65 -10.41
CA ARG A 229 -13.00 8.00 -10.85
C ARG A 229 -13.27 8.88 -9.64
N CYS A 230 -12.49 9.96 -9.46
CA CYS A 230 -12.75 10.96 -8.44
C CYS A 230 -14.07 11.69 -8.71
N ALA A 231 -14.62 12.33 -7.68
CA ALA A 231 -15.78 13.21 -7.79
C ALA A 231 -15.59 14.37 -8.80
N CYS A 232 -14.34 14.82 -9.06
CA CYS A 232 -14.06 15.80 -10.12
C CYS A 232 -14.10 15.22 -11.54
N GLY A 233 -14.22 13.89 -11.67
CA GLY A 233 -14.22 13.19 -12.94
C GLY A 233 -12.86 12.64 -13.38
N HIS A 234 -11.75 13.07 -12.76
CA HIS A 234 -10.41 12.57 -13.06
C HIS A 234 -10.25 11.08 -12.69
N LYS A 235 -9.46 10.35 -13.47
CA LYS A 235 -9.24 8.90 -13.30
C LYS A 235 -7.90 8.63 -12.62
N LEU A 236 -7.93 8.05 -11.43
CA LEU A 236 -6.72 7.64 -10.71
C LEU A 236 -6.40 6.17 -10.97
N PRO A 237 -5.14 5.80 -11.25
CA PRO A 237 -4.71 4.40 -11.27
C PRO A 237 -4.87 3.78 -9.87
N THR A 238 -5.24 2.50 -9.83
CA THR A 238 -5.45 1.77 -8.55
C THR A 238 -4.27 0.87 -8.17
N LEU A 239 -3.42 0.52 -9.14
CA LEU A 239 -2.30 -0.41 -8.98
C LEU A 239 -0.96 0.34 -8.96
N ILE A 240 -0.05 -0.14 -8.11
CA ILE A 240 1.33 0.37 -8.03
C ILE A 240 2.05 0.17 -9.36
N LEU A 241 1.90 -1.01 -9.96
CA LEU A 241 2.48 -1.38 -11.26
C LEU A 241 2.05 -0.44 -12.40
N THR A 242 0.81 0.05 -12.36
CA THR A 242 0.24 0.82 -13.47
C THR A 242 0.37 2.33 -13.31
N GLY A 243 0.84 2.81 -12.16
CA GLY A 243 1.13 4.24 -11.97
C GLY A 243 0.62 4.88 -10.69
N SER A 244 0.10 4.14 -9.71
CA SER A 244 -0.30 4.78 -8.44
C SER A 244 0.87 5.44 -7.71
N HIS A 245 2.10 4.94 -7.92
CA HIS A 245 3.34 5.54 -7.42
C HIS A 245 3.65 6.94 -7.97
N ARG A 246 2.95 7.39 -9.02
CA ARG A 246 3.12 8.73 -9.62
C ARG A 246 2.20 9.78 -9.00
N LEU A 247 1.29 9.34 -8.13
CA LEU A 247 0.39 10.23 -7.41
C LEU A 247 1.10 10.73 -6.16
N GLN A 248 0.91 12.01 -5.82
CA GLN A 248 1.45 12.58 -4.60
C GLN A 248 0.88 11.85 -3.38
N GLY A 249 1.75 11.11 -2.69
CA GLY A 249 1.44 10.48 -1.41
C GLY A 249 1.49 11.50 -0.27
N ILE A 250 0.57 11.37 0.67
CA ILE A 250 0.47 12.18 1.88
C ILE A 250 0.47 11.23 3.08
N CYS A 251 1.27 11.56 4.08
CA CYS A 251 1.28 10.80 5.33
C CYS A 251 -0.06 10.94 6.07
N PRO A 252 -0.73 9.84 6.47
CA PRO A 252 -1.99 9.91 7.21
C PRO A 252 -1.83 10.48 8.62
N TYR A 253 -0.61 10.48 9.19
CA TYR A 253 -0.35 10.93 10.55
C TYR A 253 -0.01 12.43 10.64
N CYS A 254 0.93 12.91 9.82
CA CYS A 254 1.39 14.32 9.87
C CYS A 254 0.89 15.18 8.71
N ALA A 255 0.15 14.60 7.75
CA ALA A 255 -0.34 15.27 6.55
C ALA A 255 0.74 15.91 5.64
N SER A 256 2.01 15.60 5.86
CA SER A 256 3.11 16.05 5.01
C SER A 256 3.17 15.23 3.71
N ALA A 257 3.63 15.87 2.64
CA ALA A 257 3.90 15.22 1.36
C ALA A 257 5.03 14.19 1.54
N MET A 258 4.81 12.98 1.04
CA MET A 258 5.84 11.95 0.95
C MET A 258 6.65 12.16 -0.34
N SER A 259 7.92 11.76 -0.37
CA SER A 259 8.75 11.97 -1.55
C SER A 259 8.28 11.08 -2.71
N ASP A 260 8.53 11.52 -3.95
CA ASP A 260 8.12 10.77 -5.15
C ASP A 260 8.74 9.36 -5.23
N SER A 261 9.81 9.11 -4.46
CA SER A 261 10.49 7.82 -4.33
C SER A 261 10.02 6.96 -3.15
N THR A 262 9.15 7.48 -2.28
CA THR A 262 8.68 6.74 -1.10
C THR A 262 7.87 5.51 -1.53
N GLY A 263 8.26 4.33 -1.04
CA GLY A 263 7.63 3.05 -1.43
C GLY A 263 8.05 2.49 -2.79
N LEU A 264 9.07 3.06 -3.43
CA LEU A 264 9.67 2.50 -4.65
C LEU A 264 10.97 1.73 -4.37
N VAL A 265 11.69 2.10 -3.31
CA VAL A 265 12.99 1.56 -2.93
C VAL A 265 12.98 1.15 -1.45
N PRO A 266 13.57 0.00 -1.08
CA PRO A 266 13.68 -0.39 0.32
C PRO A 266 14.53 0.61 1.09
N GLU A 267 14.05 0.98 2.28
CA GLU A 267 14.69 1.91 3.21
C GLU A 267 15.45 1.12 4.28
N THR A 268 16.67 1.54 4.60
CA THR A 268 17.51 0.96 5.66
C THR A 268 17.93 2.07 6.61
N VAL A 269 17.57 1.95 7.87
CA VAL A 269 17.91 2.91 8.92
C VAL A 269 19.05 2.33 9.75
N LEU A 270 20.16 3.07 9.86
CA LEU A 270 21.37 2.69 10.58
C LEU A 270 21.65 3.70 11.71
N PRO A 271 21.08 3.49 12.91
CA PRO A 271 21.38 4.30 14.08
C PRO A 271 22.75 3.95 14.67
N MET A 272 23.54 4.97 14.94
CA MET A 272 24.81 4.87 15.66
C MET A 272 24.62 5.28 17.12
N VAL A 273 25.03 4.42 18.05
CA VAL A 273 24.86 4.55 19.50
C VAL A 273 26.23 4.42 20.17
N GLY A 274 26.51 5.19 21.22
CA GLY A 274 27.81 5.15 21.92
C GLY A 274 28.09 6.43 22.70
N GLY A 275 29.07 6.39 23.61
CA GLY A 275 29.43 7.50 24.49
C GLY A 275 29.84 8.78 23.73
N THR A 276 29.77 9.94 24.39
CA THR A 276 30.33 11.18 23.84
C THR A 276 31.83 11.01 23.60
N ALA A 277 32.37 11.58 22.52
CA ALA A 277 33.75 11.33 22.07
C ALA A 277 34.13 9.86 21.73
N ALA A 278 33.16 8.94 21.66
CA ALA A 278 33.43 7.56 21.23
C ALA A 278 33.79 7.41 19.74
N GLY A 279 33.62 8.47 18.93
CA GLY A 279 33.95 8.45 17.49
C GLY A 279 32.77 8.22 16.53
N LYS A 280 31.51 8.34 16.99
CA LYS A 280 30.31 8.14 16.14
C LYS A 280 30.27 9.02 14.89
N THR A 281 30.49 10.32 15.04
CA THR A 281 30.47 11.29 13.92
C THR A 281 31.57 10.98 12.90
N GLN A 282 32.75 10.60 13.38
CA GLN A 282 33.87 10.19 12.53
C GLN A 282 33.56 8.89 11.79
N LEU A 283 33.00 7.90 12.48
CA LEU A 283 32.56 6.64 11.88
C LEU A 283 31.49 6.88 10.81
N MET A 284 30.50 7.73 11.08
CA MET A 284 29.48 8.13 10.10
C MET A 284 30.12 8.69 8.83
N ALA A 285 31.04 9.64 8.97
CA ALA A 285 31.70 10.22 7.82
C ALA A 285 32.56 9.21 7.06
N ALA A 286 33.27 8.33 7.77
CA ALA A 286 34.06 7.26 7.17
C ALA A 286 33.18 6.29 6.36
N ILE A 287 32.00 5.92 6.88
CA ILE A 287 31.01 5.11 6.15
C ILE A 287 30.54 5.84 4.88
N LEU A 288 30.17 7.12 4.99
CA LEU A 288 29.71 7.91 3.85
C LEU A 288 30.79 8.00 2.76
N MET A 289 32.04 8.28 3.14
CA MET A 289 33.19 8.33 2.21
C MET A 289 33.44 6.98 1.55
N THR A 290 33.41 5.88 2.33
CA THR A 290 33.57 4.52 1.80
C THR A 290 32.51 4.20 0.75
N LEU A 291 31.27 4.62 0.96
CA LEU A 291 30.18 4.42 0.00
C LEU A 291 30.37 5.22 -1.30
N PHE A 292 30.84 6.47 -1.19
CA PHE A 292 31.13 7.29 -2.38
C PHE A 292 32.38 6.85 -3.14
N ASP A 293 33.43 6.45 -2.44
CA ASP A 293 34.65 5.93 -3.05
C ASP A 293 34.39 4.57 -3.73
N ALA A 294 33.65 3.67 -3.08
CA ALA A 294 33.17 2.44 -3.69
C ALA A 294 32.37 2.71 -4.97
N ALA A 295 31.49 3.72 -4.96
CA ALA A 295 30.75 4.14 -6.16
C ALA A 295 31.67 4.64 -7.28
N GLY A 296 32.74 5.39 -6.94
CA GLY A 296 33.75 5.86 -7.88
C GLY A 296 34.60 4.75 -8.49
N ARG A 297 34.88 3.69 -7.72
CA ARG A 297 35.67 2.51 -8.13
C ARG A 297 34.86 1.44 -8.87
N GLY A 298 33.61 1.73 -9.27
CA GLY A 298 32.74 0.81 -10.02
C GLY A 298 31.78 -0.02 -9.17
N GLY A 299 31.70 0.26 -7.87
CA GLY A 299 30.69 -0.28 -6.96
C GLY A 299 29.29 0.35 -7.16
N PRO A 300 28.33 0.06 -6.26
CA PRO A 300 26.98 0.59 -6.37
C PRO A 300 27.01 2.13 -6.37
N PRO A 301 26.37 2.80 -7.33
CA PRO A 301 26.37 4.25 -7.38
C PRO A 301 25.69 4.83 -6.14
N ALA A 302 26.36 5.77 -5.49
CA ALA A 302 25.87 6.49 -4.32
C ALA A 302 25.54 7.92 -4.72
N GLY A 303 24.40 8.43 -4.25
CA GLY A 303 24.01 9.84 -4.40
C GLY A 303 23.24 10.32 -3.19
N PHE A 304 23.24 11.63 -2.94
CA PHE A 304 22.43 12.21 -1.88
C PHE A 304 20.94 12.15 -2.25
N ALA A 305 20.08 11.86 -1.27
CA ALA A 305 18.64 11.81 -1.47
C ALA A 305 18.01 13.21 -1.64
N ASP A 306 18.65 14.23 -1.08
CA ASP A 306 18.20 15.62 -1.09
C ASP A 306 19.39 16.60 -1.06
N ARG A 307 19.14 17.86 -1.43
CA ARG A 307 20.18 18.90 -1.53
C ARG A 307 20.71 19.35 -0.15
N ASP A 308 19.88 19.29 0.88
CA ASP A 308 20.29 19.70 2.24
C ASP A 308 21.30 18.71 2.82
N THR A 309 21.08 17.40 2.60
CA THR A 309 22.01 16.35 2.98
C THR A 309 23.36 16.52 2.28
N ALA A 310 23.37 16.92 1.00
CA ALA A 310 24.61 17.16 0.25
C ALA A 310 25.41 18.32 0.86
N ALA A 311 24.76 19.46 1.13
CA ALA A 311 25.41 20.63 1.74
C ALA A 311 25.95 20.32 3.15
N ARG A 312 25.22 19.55 3.96
CA ARG A 312 25.68 19.13 5.30
C ARG A 312 26.88 18.18 5.22
N TYR A 313 26.89 17.28 4.24
CA TYR A 313 28.02 16.39 4.04
C TYR A 313 29.29 17.13 3.66
N GLU A 314 29.20 18.17 2.81
CA GLU A 314 30.35 19.01 2.46
C GLU A 314 30.94 19.71 3.69
N VAL A 315 30.08 20.27 4.56
CA VAL A 315 30.51 20.89 5.82
C VAL A 315 31.16 19.86 6.75
N LEU A 316 30.56 18.67 6.88
CA LEU A 316 31.11 17.58 7.70
C LEU A 316 32.49 17.12 7.18
N ARG A 317 32.63 16.94 5.86
CA ARG A 317 33.90 16.60 5.20
C ARG A 317 34.96 17.65 5.49
N GLU A 318 34.61 18.92 5.42
CA GLU A 318 35.55 20.02 5.66
C GLU A 318 35.99 20.11 7.14
N ILE A 319 35.06 19.92 8.08
CA ILE A 319 35.39 19.89 9.52
C ILE A 319 36.38 18.76 9.85
N LEU A 320 36.17 17.58 9.26
CA LEU A 320 37.06 16.44 9.44
C LEU A 320 38.43 16.67 8.82
N ARG A 321 38.49 17.34 7.66
CA ARG A 321 39.73 17.74 7.00
C ARG A 321 40.58 18.69 7.87
N ILE A 322 39.93 19.64 8.55
CA ILE A 322 40.63 20.69 9.30
C ILE A 322 41.09 20.21 10.68
N ARG A 323 40.28 19.43 11.40
CA ARG A 323 40.53 19.18 12.84
C ARG A 323 40.95 17.76 13.19
N GLY A 324 40.78 16.76 12.32
CA GLY A 324 41.00 15.33 12.65
C GLY A 324 40.04 14.77 13.72
N ASN A 325 39.60 15.59 14.68
CA ASN A 325 38.60 15.33 15.71
C ASN A 325 37.57 16.50 15.72
N PRO A 326 36.30 16.26 15.39
CA PRO A 326 35.27 17.26 15.63
C PRO A 326 35.09 17.46 17.15
N LEU A 327 35.32 18.69 17.63
CA LEU A 327 34.81 19.11 18.94
C LEU A 327 33.28 18.92 18.96
N GLY A 328 32.76 18.47 20.10
CA GLY A 328 31.39 17.96 20.27
C GLY A 328 30.32 18.71 19.45
N THR A 329 29.50 17.95 18.74
CA THR A 329 28.49 18.44 17.81
C THR A 329 27.58 19.47 18.52
N PRO A 330 27.48 20.73 18.01
CA PRO A 330 26.56 21.72 18.56
C PRO A 330 25.12 21.20 18.58
N ARG A 331 24.32 21.69 19.54
CA ARG A 331 22.93 21.29 19.86
C ARG A 331 21.88 21.44 18.74
N ALA A 332 22.27 21.63 17.49
CA ALA A 332 21.34 21.63 16.35
C ALA A 332 20.87 20.19 16.07
N LEU A 333 19.58 20.05 15.76
CA LEU A 333 18.89 18.76 15.58
C LEU A 333 19.71 17.76 14.74
N PRO A 334 19.75 16.46 15.09
CA PRO A 334 20.38 15.46 14.26
C PRO A 334 19.62 15.36 12.93
N ALA A 335 20.23 15.85 11.85
CA ALA A 335 19.71 15.66 10.51
C ALA A 335 20.21 14.32 9.98
N ALA A 336 19.28 13.43 9.63
CA ALA A 336 19.60 12.18 8.94
C ALA A 336 20.47 12.44 7.71
N HIS A 337 21.54 11.68 7.52
CA HIS A 337 22.20 11.64 6.21
C HIS A 337 21.53 10.56 5.36
N SER A 338 20.74 10.99 4.39
CA SER A 338 19.96 10.14 3.51
C SER A 338 20.70 9.92 2.19
N LEU A 339 21.11 8.68 1.94
CA LEU A 339 21.82 8.27 0.72
C LEU A 339 20.97 7.33 -0.13
N LEU A 340 20.97 7.55 -1.44
CA LEU A 340 20.45 6.62 -2.41
C LEU A 340 21.61 5.77 -2.96
N LEU A 341 21.60 4.47 -2.68
CA LEU A 341 22.59 3.51 -3.17
C LEU A 341 22.00 2.65 -4.30
N GLY A 342 22.80 2.33 -5.31
CA GLY A 342 22.46 1.40 -6.38
C GLY A 342 21.77 2.03 -7.60
N LYS A 343 21.58 1.23 -8.66
CA LYS A 343 20.92 1.62 -9.93
C LYS A 343 19.79 0.64 -10.27
N GLY A 344 18.72 1.14 -10.88
CA GLY A 344 17.61 0.31 -11.35
C GLY A 344 16.92 -0.47 -10.22
N ARG A 345 16.96 -1.81 -10.29
CA ARG A 345 16.25 -2.72 -9.37
C ARG A 345 16.93 -2.94 -8.02
N SER A 346 18.20 -2.53 -7.87
CA SER A 346 18.95 -2.62 -6.61
C SER A 346 19.01 -1.31 -5.82
N ARG A 347 18.20 -0.30 -6.20
CA ARG A 347 18.16 0.98 -5.49
C ARG A 347 17.68 0.78 -4.05
N ARG A 348 18.41 1.35 -3.09
CA ARG A 348 18.13 1.34 -1.65
C ARG A 348 18.31 2.75 -1.10
N LEU A 349 17.45 3.17 -0.19
CA LEU A 349 17.60 4.41 0.54
C LEU A 349 18.18 4.08 1.91
N VAL A 350 19.36 4.61 2.24
CA VAL A 350 20.04 4.37 3.51
C VAL A 350 20.03 5.67 4.30
N HIS A 351 19.51 5.61 5.53
CA HIS A 351 19.50 6.72 6.46
C HIS A 351 20.46 6.42 7.60
N ILE A 352 21.53 7.21 7.72
CA ILE A 352 22.51 7.08 8.80
C ILE A 352 22.25 8.15 9.84
N PHE A 353 22.15 7.74 11.10
CA PHE A 353 21.88 8.62 12.23
C PHE A 353 23.04 8.62 13.21
N ASP A 354 23.68 9.77 13.38
CA ASP A 354 24.54 10.03 14.53
C ASP A 354 23.65 10.45 15.70
N THR A 355 23.37 9.53 16.61
CA THR A 355 22.65 9.87 17.84
C THR A 355 23.69 10.41 18.80
N ALA A 356 23.64 11.70 19.14
CA ALA A 356 24.52 12.21 20.19
C ALA A 356 24.26 11.38 21.47
N GLY A 357 25.31 10.78 22.03
CA GLY A 357 25.20 9.75 23.09
C GLY A 357 24.45 10.18 24.35
N GLU A 358 24.25 11.50 24.55
CA GLU A 358 23.48 12.08 25.65
C GLU A 358 21.96 12.14 25.38
N ARG A 359 21.52 12.00 24.12
CA ARG A 359 20.11 12.17 23.71
C ARG A 359 19.29 10.88 23.79
N PHE A 360 19.92 9.70 23.87
CA PHE A 360 19.21 8.45 24.23
C PHE A 360 18.85 8.40 25.72
N VAL A 361 19.47 9.29 26.52
CA VAL A 361 19.24 9.44 27.96
C VAL A 361 18.08 10.43 28.22
N ASN A 362 17.91 11.45 27.37
CA ASN A 362 16.83 12.43 27.49
C ASN A 362 15.64 12.09 26.59
N LEU A 363 14.54 11.65 27.22
CA LEU A 363 13.24 11.29 26.61
C LEU A 363 12.55 12.43 25.82
N GLU A 364 13.11 13.63 25.78
CA GLU A 364 12.50 14.82 25.17
C GLU A 364 12.81 14.96 23.66
N ASP A 365 13.87 14.31 23.14
CA ASP A 365 14.24 14.34 21.72
C ASP A 365 13.42 13.31 20.91
N THR A 366 12.14 13.60 20.75
CA THR A 366 11.11 12.69 20.20
C THR A 366 11.40 12.19 18.76
N ASP A 367 12.19 12.90 17.97
CA ASP A 367 12.40 12.60 16.55
C ASP A 367 13.53 11.59 16.29
N ALA A 368 14.68 11.71 16.97
CA ALA A 368 15.76 10.71 16.90
C ALA A 368 15.31 9.33 17.43
N LEU A 369 14.40 9.35 18.41
CA LEU A 369 13.80 8.19 19.06
C LEU A 369 12.83 7.42 18.13
N ARG A 370 12.11 8.10 17.23
CA ARG A 370 11.19 7.44 16.27
C ARG A 370 11.94 6.65 15.19
N TYR A 371 13.08 7.13 14.72
CA TYR A 371 13.92 6.41 13.75
C TYR A 371 14.47 5.08 14.26
N ALA A 372 14.79 4.99 15.56
CA ALA A 372 15.28 3.76 16.17
C ALA A 372 14.23 2.63 16.15
N ARG A 373 12.92 2.94 16.09
CA ARG A 373 11.84 1.94 16.08
C ARG A 373 11.78 1.15 14.77
N THR A 374 12.20 1.74 13.66
CA THR A 374 12.18 1.09 12.33
C THR A 374 13.53 0.47 11.97
N ALA A 375 14.58 0.76 12.73
CA ALA A 375 15.91 0.19 12.54
C ALA A 375 15.91 -1.32 12.82
N ARG A 376 16.49 -2.09 11.89
CA ARG A 376 16.73 -3.54 12.03
C ARG A 376 18.21 -3.88 12.21
N THR A 377 19.09 -2.90 12.09
CA THR A 377 20.53 -3.03 12.24
C THR A 377 21.04 -1.81 12.98
N PHE A 378 21.69 -2.02 14.11
CA PHE A 378 22.22 -0.98 14.99
C PHE A 378 23.74 -1.01 14.95
N VAL A 379 24.39 0.15 15.09
CA VAL A 379 25.84 0.26 15.25
C VAL A 379 26.14 0.80 16.64
N PHE A 380 26.79 0.00 17.47
CA PHE A 380 27.30 0.42 18.77
C PHE A 380 28.78 0.76 18.65
N VAL A 381 29.13 2.01 18.91
CA VAL A 381 30.50 2.52 18.88
C VAL A 381 31.09 2.42 20.28
N LEU A 382 32.02 1.47 20.44
CA LEU A 382 32.71 1.17 21.69
C LEU A 382 34.07 1.86 21.69
N ASP A 383 34.30 2.72 22.67
CA ASP A 383 35.59 3.38 22.87
C ASP A 383 36.45 2.62 23.87
N PRO A 384 37.51 1.92 23.44
CA PRO A 384 38.36 1.14 24.34
C PRO A 384 39.07 2.03 25.38
N LEU A 385 39.34 3.30 25.06
CA LEU A 385 40.03 4.24 25.97
C LEU A 385 39.16 4.66 27.16
N SER A 386 37.85 4.41 27.11
CA SER A 386 36.93 4.70 28.22
C SER A 386 36.91 3.62 29.30
N VAL A 387 37.54 2.47 29.04
CA VAL A 387 37.54 1.32 29.97
C VAL A 387 38.75 1.40 30.89
N ALA A 388 38.54 1.32 32.21
CA ALA A 388 39.66 1.39 33.16
C ALA A 388 40.69 0.26 32.97
N ALA A 389 40.22 -0.95 32.64
CA ALA A 389 41.07 -2.11 32.37
C ALA A 389 42.05 -1.87 31.22
N PHE A 390 41.66 -1.08 30.20
CA PHE A 390 42.55 -0.69 29.11
C PHE A 390 43.82 -0.02 29.65
N TRP A 391 43.64 1.01 30.50
CA TRP A 391 44.77 1.76 31.06
C TRP A 391 45.60 0.95 32.05
N GLN A 392 44.99 0.03 32.79
CA GLN A 392 45.69 -0.86 33.72
C GLN A 392 46.59 -1.87 33.00
N GLY A 393 46.23 -2.27 31.78
CA GLY A 393 47.04 -3.15 30.94
C GLY A 393 48.24 -2.47 30.26
N LEU A 394 48.33 -1.14 30.30
CA LEU A 394 49.41 -0.39 29.65
C LEU A 394 50.61 -0.17 30.57
N SER A 395 51.81 -0.33 30.02
CA SER A 395 53.05 0.15 30.65
C SER A 395 53.06 1.68 30.81
N PRO A 396 53.81 2.24 31.78
CA PRO A 396 53.90 3.69 31.98
C PRO A 396 54.30 4.47 30.70
N GLU A 397 55.19 3.91 29.89
CA GLU A 397 55.63 4.50 28.62
C GLU A 397 54.50 4.55 27.58
N GLN A 398 53.70 3.48 27.49
CA GLN A 398 52.53 3.43 26.61
C GLN A 398 51.43 4.40 27.08
N GLN A 399 51.23 4.53 28.39
CA GLN A 399 50.27 5.48 28.94
C GLN A 399 50.65 6.93 28.62
N ALA A 400 51.94 7.26 28.65
CA ALA A 400 52.43 8.61 28.29
C ALA A 400 52.28 8.91 26.79
N GLY A 401 52.25 7.89 25.94
CA GLY A 401 52.09 8.00 24.49
C GLY A 401 50.64 8.10 23.99
N VAL A 402 49.64 8.02 24.88
CA VAL A 402 48.22 8.11 24.51
C VAL A 402 47.57 9.32 25.18
N ASP A 403 46.98 10.20 24.37
CA ASP A 403 46.25 11.37 24.87
C ASP A 403 44.95 10.92 25.56
N ARG A 404 44.88 11.11 26.88
CA ARG A 404 43.70 10.77 27.70
C ARG A 404 42.46 11.59 27.36
N THR A 405 42.62 12.79 26.77
CA THR A 405 41.49 13.64 26.38
C THR A 405 40.66 13.04 25.25
N LEU A 406 41.21 12.06 24.55
CA LEU A 406 40.49 11.31 23.53
C LEU A 406 39.42 10.39 24.14
N ALA A 407 39.55 9.94 25.38
CA ALA A 407 38.65 8.96 25.98
C ALA A 407 37.23 9.52 26.17
N SER A 408 36.22 8.70 25.86
CA SER A 408 34.83 8.92 26.26
C SER A 408 34.76 8.97 27.79
N PRO A 409 34.08 9.97 28.39
CA PRO A 409 33.99 10.11 29.84
C PRO A 409 33.03 9.09 30.48
N VAL A 410 32.23 8.39 29.67
CA VAL A 410 31.23 7.42 30.15
C VAL A 410 31.63 6.00 29.77
N ASP A 411 31.44 5.09 30.72
CA ASP A 411 31.68 3.66 30.56
C ASP A 411 30.76 3.03 29.48
N PRO A 412 31.29 2.17 28.59
CA PRO A 412 30.50 1.55 27.51
C PRO A 412 29.35 0.65 27.99
N GLU A 413 29.49 -0.05 29.12
CA GLU A 413 28.45 -0.92 29.65
C GLU A 413 27.26 -0.10 30.14
N HIS A 414 27.53 1.06 30.75
CA HIS A 414 26.48 2.00 31.14
C HIS A 414 25.70 2.52 29.93
N ILE A 415 26.40 2.97 28.88
CA ILE A 415 25.77 3.48 27.66
C ILE A 415 24.94 2.39 26.97
N PHE A 416 25.46 1.17 26.89
CA PHE A 416 24.74 0.05 26.30
C PHE A 416 23.43 -0.23 27.06
N ASN A 417 23.51 -0.39 28.38
CA ASN A 417 22.34 -0.68 29.22
C ASN A 417 21.27 0.42 29.16
N GLN A 418 21.67 1.70 29.14
CA GLN A 418 20.73 2.80 28.99
C GLN A 418 20.08 2.79 27.60
N SER A 419 20.88 2.59 26.55
CA SER A 419 20.39 2.59 25.17
C SER A 419 19.40 1.46 24.93
N THR A 420 19.67 0.25 25.42
CA THR A 420 18.76 -0.89 25.27
C THR A 420 17.47 -0.71 26.06
N GLN A 421 17.53 -0.15 27.26
CA GLN A 421 16.32 0.18 28.04
C GLN A 421 15.43 1.19 27.30
N THR A 422 16.03 2.24 26.73
CA THR A 422 15.29 3.22 25.92
C THR A 422 14.68 2.56 24.68
N MET A 423 15.42 1.70 23.97
CA MET A 423 14.90 0.97 22.80
C MET A 423 13.74 0.03 23.16
N LYS A 424 13.84 -0.73 24.26
CA LYS A 424 12.78 -1.64 24.73
C LYS A 424 11.50 -0.87 25.11
N ARG A 425 11.62 0.29 25.75
CA ARG A 425 10.48 1.17 26.06
C ARG A 425 9.76 1.69 24.82
N MET A 426 10.43 1.74 23.68
CA MET A 426 9.87 2.22 22.41
C MET A 426 9.25 1.10 21.55
N ASN A 427 8.99 -0.08 22.12
CA ASN A 427 8.56 -1.29 21.39
C ASN A 427 9.54 -1.69 20.28
N GLY A 428 10.84 -1.43 20.46
CA GLY A 428 11.86 -1.97 19.56
C GLY A 428 12.01 -3.48 19.78
N ASP A 429 11.88 -4.27 18.71
CA ASP A 429 12.14 -5.71 18.76
C ASP A 429 13.63 -5.99 18.56
N LEU A 430 14.41 -5.81 19.63
CA LEU A 430 15.86 -6.05 19.63
C LEU A 430 16.19 -7.50 19.27
N ALA A 431 15.34 -8.44 19.66
CA ALA A 431 15.49 -9.87 19.37
C ALA A 431 15.35 -10.20 17.86
N GLN A 432 14.77 -9.29 17.06
CA GLN A 432 14.75 -9.40 15.60
C GLN A 432 15.80 -8.51 14.90
N SER A 433 16.59 -7.76 15.68
CA SER A 433 17.55 -6.78 15.19
C SER A 433 18.98 -7.31 15.25
N ARG A 434 19.85 -6.72 14.43
CA ARG A 434 21.29 -7.04 14.35
C ARG A 434 22.10 -5.92 15.00
N LEU A 435 23.23 -6.23 15.64
CA LEU A 435 24.13 -5.26 16.26
C LEU A 435 25.55 -5.37 15.70
N ALA A 436 26.05 -4.30 15.12
CA ALA A 436 27.46 -4.12 14.79
C ALA A 436 28.15 -3.40 15.95
N VAL A 437 29.14 -4.01 16.56
CA VAL A 437 29.97 -3.39 17.60
C VAL A 437 31.24 -2.88 16.94
N ALA A 438 31.30 -1.58 16.68
CA ALA A 438 32.45 -0.90 16.14
C ALA A 438 33.37 -0.44 17.28
N VAL A 439 34.45 -1.19 17.52
CA VAL A 439 35.52 -0.79 18.43
C VAL A 439 36.30 0.33 17.74
N SER A 440 36.13 1.55 18.22
CA SER A 440 36.70 2.74 17.59
C SER A 440 38.18 2.93 17.94
N LYS A 441 38.80 3.91 17.28
CA LYS A 441 40.19 4.35 17.54
C LYS A 441 41.22 3.23 17.35
N TYR A 442 40.95 2.34 16.40
CA TYR A 442 41.88 1.27 16.05
C TYR A 442 43.26 1.79 15.63
N ASP A 443 43.34 3.00 15.08
CA ASP A 443 44.58 3.70 14.75
C ASP A 443 45.45 4.00 15.98
N VAL A 444 44.84 4.24 17.15
CA VAL A 444 45.56 4.42 18.43
C VAL A 444 46.01 3.07 18.97
N LEU A 445 45.15 2.06 18.90
CA LEU A 445 45.45 0.69 19.35
C LEU A 445 46.58 0.04 18.56
N SER A 446 46.57 0.20 17.23
CA SER A 446 47.56 -0.36 16.31
C SER A 446 48.93 0.33 16.46
N ARG A 447 48.98 1.66 16.56
CA ARG A 447 50.23 2.43 16.78
C ARG A 447 50.95 2.01 18.07
N GLN A 448 50.19 1.67 19.12
CA GLN A 448 50.74 1.24 20.40
C GLN A 448 50.99 -0.27 20.49
N ARG A 449 50.80 -1.03 19.40
CA ARG A 449 50.93 -2.50 19.31
C ARG A 449 50.09 -3.27 20.34
N LEU A 450 48.93 -2.73 20.71
CA LEU A 450 48.09 -3.24 21.82
C LEU A 450 47.18 -4.41 21.44
N LEU A 451 47.25 -4.84 20.18
CA LEU A 451 46.38 -5.89 19.62
C LEU A 451 47.07 -7.25 19.53
N GLY A 452 48.39 -7.33 19.77
CA GLY A 452 49.14 -8.59 19.65
C GLY A 452 48.94 -9.26 18.27
N GLU A 453 48.63 -10.56 18.27
CA GLU A 453 48.33 -11.36 17.06
C GLU A 453 46.86 -11.28 16.60
N HIS A 454 46.01 -10.49 17.26
CA HIS A 454 44.58 -10.45 16.93
C HIS A 454 44.36 -9.83 15.54
N ARG A 455 43.76 -10.63 14.64
CA ARG A 455 43.38 -10.16 13.31
C ARG A 455 42.19 -9.20 13.41
N PRO A 456 42.25 -8.03 12.74
CA PRO A 456 41.17 -7.04 12.77
C PRO A 456 39.91 -7.45 11.99
N ASP A 457 40.02 -8.44 11.09
CA ASP A 457 38.93 -8.81 10.16
C ASP A 457 38.03 -9.95 10.67
N ASP A 458 38.34 -10.55 11.81
CA ASP A 458 37.55 -11.63 12.41
C ASP A 458 36.76 -11.14 13.64
N SER A 459 35.43 -11.31 13.59
CA SER A 459 34.57 -10.95 14.72
C SER A 459 34.87 -11.80 15.96
N GLY A 460 35.38 -13.03 15.80
CA GLY A 460 35.76 -13.90 16.91
C GLY A 460 36.97 -13.38 17.68
N SER A 461 38.03 -12.99 16.96
CA SER A 461 39.23 -12.39 17.56
C SER A 461 38.95 -11.05 18.23
N THR A 462 38.15 -10.16 17.62
CA THR A 462 37.78 -8.88 18.25
C THR A 462 37.00 -9.11 19.55
N ARG A 463 36.07 -10.08 19.54
CA ARG A 463 35.35 -10.46 20.76
C ARG A 463 36.29 -11.02 21.83
N ALA A 464 37.21 -11.91 21.46
CA ALA A 464 38.17 -12.49 22.40
C ALA A 464 39.04 -11.40 23.05
N TRP A 465 39.50 -10.41 22.28
CA TRP A 465 40.25 -9.27 22.79
C TRP A 465 39.43 -8.42 23.76
N LEU A 466 38.17 -8.08 23.43
CA LEU A 466 37.29 -7.31 24.33
C LEU A 466 37.05 -8.03 25.67
N VAL A 467 36.94 -9.35 25.64
CA VAL A 467 36.70 -10.14 26.85
C VAL A 467 37.98 -10.37 27.66
N GLY A 468 39.09 -10.69 26.99
CA GLY A 468 40.36 -11.02 27.63
C GLY A 468 41.11 -9.79 28.15
N GLU A 469 41.30 -8.78 27.29
CA GLU A 469 42.14 -7.62 27.58
C GLU A 469 41.37 -6.49 28.26
N LEU A 470 40.11 -6.27 27.88
CA LEU A 470 39.28 -5.19 28.46
C LEU A 470 38.33 -5.66 29.57
N GLY A 471 38.23 -6.96 29.82
CA GLY A 471 37.33 -7.51 30.85
C GLY A 471 35.83 -7.33 30.54
N LEU A 472 35.45 -6.99 29.30
CA LEU A 472 34.07 -6.67 28.91
C LEU A 472 33.21 -7.92 28.61
N GLY A 473 33.50 -9.04 29.29
CA GLY A 473 32.79 -10.31 29.10
C GLY A 473 31.29 -10.24 29.37
N ASN A 474 30.89 -9.48 30.39
CA ASN A 474 29.46 -9.28 30.71
C ASN A 474 28.75 -8.48 29.62
N LEU A 475 29.37 -7.39 29.15
CA LEU A 475 28.83 -6.55 28.09
C LEU A 475 28.64 -7.33 26.79
N ALA A 476 29.66 -8.09 26.36
CA ALA A 476 29.57 -8.91 25.15
C ALA A 476 28.43 -9.94 25.23
N ARG A 477 28.29 -10.63 26.37
CA ARG A 477 27.18 -11.57 26.61
C ARG A 477 25.82 -10.87 26.62
N ALA A 478 25.73 -9.68 27.23
CA ALA A 478 24.49 -8.91 27.25
C ALA A 478 24.07 -8.52 25.82
N MET A 479 25.01 -8.06 24.98
CA MET A 479 24.77 -7.78 23.57
C MET A 479 24.23 -9.01 22.82
N GLU A 480 24.88 -10.16 22.99
CA GLU A 480 24.50 -11.42 22.34
C GLU A 480 23.15 -11.97 22.80
N ASN A 481 22.75 -11.70 24.05
CA ASN A 481 21.46 -12.09 24.59
C ASN A 481 20.32 -11.19 24.13
N GLU A 482 20.60 -9.90 23.87
CA GLU A 482 19.56 -8.93 23.51
C GLU A 482 19.28 -8.85 22.00
N PHE A 483 20.26 -9.14 21.16
CA PHE A 483 20.17 -9.01 19.71
C PHE A 483 20.23 -10.38 19.01
N ARG A 484 19.60 -10.48 17.84
CA ARG A 484 19.56 -11.72 17.04
C ARG A 484 20.94 -12.16 16.55
N GLU A 485 21.74 -11.19 16.14
CA GLU A 485 23.08 -11.39 15.58
C GLU A 485 23.95 -10.22 16.00
N VAL A 486 25.10 -10.51 16.61
CA VAL A 486 26.09 -9.51 17.00
C VAL A 486 27.38 -9.81 16.25
N ARG A 487 28.01 -8.77 15.69
CA ARG A 487 29.38 -8.85 15.15
C ARG A 487 30.23 -7.71 15.65
N PHE A 488 31.48 -8.03 15.94
CA PHE A 488 32.48 -7.11 16.44
C PHE A 488 33.46 -6.75 15.33
N PHE A 489 33.79 -5.46 15.22
CA PHE A 489 34.68 -4.91 14.20
C PHE A 489 35.62 -3.93 14.85
N PHE A 490 36.91 -3.99 14.53
CA PHE A 490 37.79 -2.86 14.77
C PHE A 490 37.58 -1.81 13.69
N THR A 491 37.59 -0.53 14.08
CA THR A 491 37.37 0.59 13.16
C THR A 491 38.33 1.72 13.47
N ALA A 492 39.04 2.19 12.45
CA ALA A 492 39.79 3.43 12.47
C ALA A 492 39.10 4.43 11.54
N ALA A 493 38.98 5.69 11.99
CA ALA A 493 38.33 6.73 11.21
C ALA A 493 39.31 7.72 10.54
N VAL A 494 40.63 7.56 10.75
CA VAL A 494 41.59 8.64 10.48
C VAL A 494 41.66 9.03 9.00
N ILE A 495 41.54 10.34 8.77
CA ILE A 495 42.04 11.05 7.59
C ILE A 495 43.37 11.68 8.03
N GLY A 496 44.48 11.12 7.54
CA GLY A 496 45.82 11.65 7.75
C GLY A 496 46.46 11.89 6.38
N GLY A 497 46.58 13.15 5.96
CA GLY A 497 47.38 13.60 4.81
C GLY A 497 46.93 13.17 3.41
N GLU A 498 46.38 11.97 3.27
CA GLU A 498 45.89 11.37 2.02
C GLU A 498 44.39 11.07 2.19
N GLU A 499 43.60 11.34 1.14
CA GLU A 499 42.12 11.26 1.14
C GLU A 499 41.56 9.82 1.23
N GLN A 500 42.16 8.93 2.03
CA GLN A 500 41.81 7.51 2.06
C GLN A 500 41.26 7.07 3.43
N VAL A 501 40.09 6.43 3.40
CA VAL A 501 39.47 5.80 4.57
C VAL A 501 40.19 4.48 4.85
N ASP A 502 40.39 4.16 6.12
CA ASP A 502 40.97 2.88 6.54
C ASP A 502 40.11 1.70 6.09
N ASP A 503 40.76 0.66 5.57
CA ASP A 503 40.09 -0.53 5.01
C ASP A 503 39.21 -1.27 6.04
N SER A 504 39.43 -1.05 7.35
CA SER A 504 38.62 -1.60 8.45
C SER A 504 37.14 -1.18 8.43
N ILE A 505 36.79 -0.11 7.70
CA ILE A 505 35.40 0.34 7.58
C ILE A 505 34.59 -0.50 6.59
N VAL A 506 35.24 -1.09 5.58
CA VAL A 506 34.56 -1.83 4.51
C VAL A 506 33.79 -3.05 5.05
N PRO A 507 34.36 -3.93 5.88
CA PRO A 507 33.64 -5.08 6.44
C PRO A 507 32.43 -4.70 7.28
N LEU A 508 32.52 -3.59 8.03
CA LEU A 508 31.42 -3.05 8.82
C LEU A 508 30.27 -2.61 7.90
N VAL A 509 30.57 -1.83 6.87
CA VAL A 509 29.57 -1.30 5.93
C VAL A 509 28.87 -2.45 5.19
N ASP A 510 29.64 -3.43 4.70
CA ASP A 510 29.09 -4.57 3.96
C ASP A 510 28.15 -5.41 4.83
N TRP A 511 28.53 -5.67 6.09
CA TRP A 511 27.69 -6.41 7.01
C TRP A 511 26.42 -5.64 7.40
N CYS A 512 26.54 -4.31 7.60
CA CYS A 512 25.41 -3.45 7.93
C CYS A 512 24.38 -3.34 6.79
N LEU A 513 24.85 -3.21 5.54
CA LEU A 513 23.99 -3.02 4.37
C LEU A 513 23.55 -4.33 3.71
N GLY A 514 24.08 -5.47 4.15
CA GLY A 514 23.71 -6.78 3.66
C GLY A 514 24.12 -7.01 2.20
N SER A 515 25.20 -6.37 1.73
CA SER A 515 25.91 -6.77 0.51
C SER A 515 26.56 -8.12 0.79
N GLY A 516 25.82 -9.20 0.54
CA GLY A 516 26.39 -10.55 0.59
C GLY A 516 27.56 -10.68 -0.38
N ARG A 517 28.79 -10.55 0.14
CA ARG A 517 30.07 -11.21 -0.23
C ARG A 517 31.23 -10.35 0.28
N TYR A 518 31.60 -10.54 1.54
CA TYR A 518 32.98 -10.27 1.97
C TYR A 518 33.76 -11.58 1.78
N ASP A 519 34.65 -11.60 0.79
CA ASP A 519 35.65 -12.64 0.59
C ASP A 519 37.01 -12.08 1.07
N PRO A 520 37.50 -12.51 2.25
CA PRO A 520 38.74 -11.99 2.84
C PRO A 520 40.00 -12.34 2.03
N SER A 521 39.90 -13.11 0.96
CA SER A 521 41.05 -13.47 0.12
C SER A 521 41.47 -12.38 -0.89
N ALA A 522 40.64 -11.35 -1.11
CA ALA A 522 40.89 -10.33 -2.12
C ALA A 522 41.82 -9.18 -1.67
N SER A 523 41.93 -8.90 -0.37
CA SER A 523 42.81 -7.84 0.17
C SER A 523 44.24 -8.32 0.46
N ALA A 524 44.47 -9.63 0.59
CA ALA A 524 45.80 -10.20 0.84
C ALA A 524 46.70 -10.29 -0.42
N GLY A 525 46.18 -9.92 -1.60
CA GLY A 525 46.88 -10.10 -2.89
C GLY A 525 47.68 -8.91 -3.42
N ARG A 526 47.77 -7.78 -2.72
CA ARG A 526 48.50 -6.58 -3.20
C ARG A 526 49.60 -6.12 -2.25
N ALA A 527 50.45 -7.06 -1.84
CA ALA A 527 51.73 -6.76 -1.21
C ALA A 527 52.81 -7.80 -1.62
N SER A 528 52.94 -8.08 -2.92
CA SER A 528 54.22 -8.50 -3.51
C SER A 528 54.11 -8.39 -5.03
N GLY A 529 55.01 -7.63 -5.66
CA GLY A 529 55.12 -7.61 -7.12
C GLY A 529 55.39 -6.26 -7.80
N ARG A 530 56.28 -5.43 -7.26
CA ARG A 530 57.51 -4.91 -7.92
C ARG A 530 58.01 -3.67 -7.21
#